data_AF-A0A1Y6IT14-F1
#
_entry.id   AF-A0A1Y6IT14-F1
#
_cell.length_a   1.000
_cell.length_b   1.000
_cell.length_c   1.000
_cell.angle_alpha   90.00
_cell.angle_beta   90.00
_cell.angle_gamma   90.00
#
_symmetry.space_group_name_H-M   'P 1'
#
loop_
_entity.id
_entity.type
_entity.pdbx_description
1 polymer ?
#
loop_
_entity_poly.entity_id
_entity_poly.type
_entity_poly.pdbx_seq_one_letter_code
_entity_poly.pdbx_strand_id
1 'polypeptide(L)'
;MRYFYLLCCLLLSGFSFVTQAAGNPALLQGKWDCAASLSQPLYQLTLTTQEQYLSSQKYVTSGTLVASLPGQPIKVKYAVSGHGTWKLEGEKLILQAKQLTVENITHPEWEAMLNLKQYIPKHAGGTLDIVRLDQQQLQLKAKNLPDNIQCHRG
;
A
#
# COMPACT_ATOMS: atom_id res chain seq x y z
N MET A 1 -73.09 -4.93 -6.27
CA MET A 1 -73.08 -6.40 -6.16
C MET A 1 -71.65 -6.90 -6.36
N ARG A 2 -71.22 -7.84 -5.49
CA ARG A 2 -70.02 -8.72 -5.56
C ARG A 2 -68.63 -8.08 -5.35
N TYR A 3 -68.02 -8.22 -4.15
CA TYR A 3 -67.21 -9.35 -3.60
C TYR A 3 -65.83 -9.46 -4.32
N PHE A 4 -64.64 -9.67 -3.75
CA PHE A 4 -64.09 -9.86 -2.39
C PHE A 4 -62.53 -10.01 -2.54
N TYR A 5 -61.74 -9.47 -1.61
CA TYR A 5 -60.42 -9.88 -1.06
C TYR A 5 -59.30 -10.57 -1.87
N LEU A 6 -58.05 -10.06 -1.71
CA LEU A 6 -56.79 -10.72 -1.26
C LEU A 6 -55.61 -9.75 -1.53
N LEU A 7 -55.12 -8.95 -0.58
CA LEU A 7 -54.17 -9.27 0.50
C LEU A 7 -53.15 -10.38 0.20
N CYS A 8 -51.86 -10.02 0.35
CA CYS A 8 -50.69 -10.84 0.67
C CYS A 8 -49.58 -10.85 -0.40
N CYS A 9 -48.61 -9.95 -0.24
CA CYS A 9 -47.17 -10.26 -0.28
C CYS A 9 -46.38 -9.02 0.15
N LEU A 10 -46.41 -8.76 1.46
CA LEU A 10 -45.26 -8.22 2.17
C LEU A 10 -44.07 -9.19 1.98
N LEU A 11 -42.87 -8.66 2.17
CA LEU A 11 -41.61 -9.39 2.45
C LEU A 11 -40.81 -9.82 1.22
N LEU A 12 -40.00 -8.92 0.71
CA LEU A 12 -38.57 -8.84 1.05
C LEU A 12 -37.96 -7.82 0.09
N SER A 13 -37.97 -6.56 0.54
CA SER A 13 -36.97 -5.59 0.12
C SER A 13 -35.61 -6.19 0.48
N GLY A 14 -35.04 -6.94 -0.45
CA GLY A 14 -33.64 -7.33 -0.47
C GLY A 14 -32.83 -6.05 -0.63
N PHE A 15 -32.68 -5.32 0.48
CA PHE A 15 -31.51 -4.50 0.66
C PHE A 15 -30.36 -5.50 0.65
N SER A 16 -29.78 -5.70 -0.53
CA SER A 16 -28.40 -6.11 -0.63
C SER A 16 -27.63 -5.04 0.14
N PHE A 17 -27.41 -5.28 1.43
CA PHE A 17 -26.27 -4.68 2.11
C PHE A 17 -25.08 -5.17 1.32
N VAL A 18 -24.61 -4.35 0.39
CA VAL A 18 -23.26 -4.47 -0.11
C VAL A 18 -22.42 -4.28 1.13
N THR A 19 -21.98 -5.39 1.72
CA THR A 19 -21.07 -5.38 2.86
C THR A 19 -19.76 -4.81 2.36
N GLN A 20 -19.65 -3.48 2.37
CA GLN A 20 -18.45 -2.76 1.98
C GLN A 20 -17.49 -2.90 3.16
N ALA A 21 -16.89 -4.09 3.30
CA ALA A 21 -15.82 -4.37 4.27
C ALA A 21 -14.55 -3.58 3.94
N ALA A 22 -14.44 -3.11 2.70
CA ALA A 22 -13.41 -2.21 2.26
C ALA A 22 -13.77 -0.76 2.59
N GLY A 23 -13.09 -0.20 3.58
CA GLY A 23 -13.27 1.19 3.98
C GLY A 23 -13.27 1.45 5.48
N ASN A 24 -13.12 0.43 6.35
CA ASN A 24 -13.07 0.66 7.80
C ASN A 24 -11.72 1.28 8.24
N PRO A 25 -11.67 2.58 8.60
CA PRO A 25 -10.42 3.25 8.96
C PRO A 25 -9.78 2.65 10.21
N ALA A 26 -10.58 2.06 11.11
CA ALA A 26 -10.07 1.44 12.34
C ALA A 26 -9.24 0.18 12.07
N LEU A 27 -9.53 -0.55 10.98
CA LEU A 27 -8.71 -1.70 10.59
C LEU A 27 -7.34 -1.26 10.08
N LEU A 28 -7.28 -0.18 9.29
CA LEU A 28 -6.04 0.34 8.72
C LEU A 28 -5.15 1.04 9.76
N GLN A 29 -5.75 1.75 10.72
CA GLN A 29 -4.99 2.49 11.74
C GLN A 29 -4.03 1.57 12.53
N GLY A 30 -2.88 2.12 12.90
CA GLY A 30 -1.82 1.39 13.60
C GLY A 30 -0.56 1.23 12.76
N LYS A 31 0.32 0.32 13.21
CA LYS A 31 1.59 0.01 12.57
C LYS A 31 1.48 -1.21 11.67
N TRP A 32 2.20 -1.18 10.56
CA TRP A 32 2.25 -2.23 9.58
C TRP A 32 3.67 -2.40 9.08
N ASP A 33 4.21 -3.61 9.18
CA ASP A 33 5.47 -3.97 8.56
C ASP A 33 5.19 -4.49 7.16
N CYS A 34 5.61 -3.72 6.16
CA CYS A 34 5.32 -3.90 4.76
C CYS A 34 6.55 -4.32 3.95
N ALA A 35 6.31 -5.15 2.92
CA ALA A 35 7.32 -5.57 1.97
C ALA A 35 6.76 -5.46 0.54
N ALA A 36 7.61 -5.00 -0.38
CA ALA A 36 7.33 -4.94 -1.80
C ALA A 36 8.59 -5.27 -2.60
N SER A 37 8.42 -5.88 -3.78
CA SER A 37 9.52 -6.15 -4.71
C SER A 37 9.16 -5.76 -6.13
N LEU A 38 10.19 -5.34 -6.88
CA LEU A 38 10.13 -5.12 -8.31
C LEU A 38 11.33 -5.82 -8.93
N SER A 39 11.08 -6.81 -9.76
CA SER A 39 12.10 -7.51 -10.53
C SER A 39 11.98 -7.10 -12.00
N GLN A 40 13.07 -6.61 -12.56
CA GLN A 40 13.23 -6.27 -13.98
C GLN A 40 14.46 -7.00 -14.53
N PRO A 41 14.59 -7.17 -15.85
CA PRO A 41 15.73 -7.89 -16.44
C PRO A 41 17.10 -7.34 -16.01
N LEU A 42 17.20 -6.02 -15.81
CA LEU A 42 18.45 -5.34 -15.49
C LEU A 42 18.64 -5.06 -14.00
N TYR A 43 17.59 -5.08 -13.18
CA TYR A 43 17.68 -4.71 -11.77
C TYR A 43 16.56 -5.33 -10.94
N GLN A 44 16.82 -5.49 -9.65
CA GLN A 44 15.85 -5.89 -8.65
C GLN A 44 15.82 -4.86 -7.52
N LEU A 45 14.62 -4.46 -7.12
CA LEU A 45 14.36 -3.60 -5.97
C LEU A 45 13.55 -4.38 -4.93
N THR A 46 13.98 -4.31 -3.67
CA THR A 46 13.23 -4.82 -2.53
C THR A 46 13.07 -3.71 -1.50
N LEU A 47 11.82 -3.38 -1.17
CA LEU A 47 11.47 -2.38 -0.18
C LEU A 47 10.89 -3.07 1.05
N THR A 48 11.40 -2.73 2.23
CA THR A 48 10.82 -3.12 3.51
C THR A 48 10.59 -1.87 4.35
N THR A 49 9.37 -1.61 4.79
CA THR A 49 8.99 -0.41 5.55
C THR A 49 8.14 -0.75 6.77
N GLN A 50 8.15 0.12 7.77
CA GLN A 50 7.12 0.23 8.78
C GLN A 50 6.26 1.45 8.44
N GLU A 51 5.00 1.19 8.13
CA GLU A 51 3.98 2.21 7.87
C GLU A 51 3.16 2.43 9.15
N GLN A 52 2.95 3.67 9.55
CA GLN A 52 2.07 4.02 10.66
C GLN A 52 0.92 4.90 10.17
N TYR A 53 -0.30 4.38 10.20
CA TYR A 53 -1.52 5.12 9.85
C TYR A 53 -2.18 5.66 11.13
N LEU A 54 -2.20 6.98 11.28
CA LEU A 54 -2.75 7.66 12.46
C LEU A 54 -4.23 7.99 12.26
N SER A 55 -5.00 8.03 13.36
CA SER A 55 -6.41 8.45 13.38
C SER A 55 -6.63 9.87 12.84
N SER A 56 -5.59 10.71 12.85
CA SER A 56 -5.58 12.06 12.25
C SER A 56 -5.46 12.07 10.72
N GLN A 57 -5.60 10.91 10.05
CA GLN A 57 -5.43 10.73 8.60
C GLN A 57 -4.02 11.07 8.10
N LYS A 58 -3.04 11.11 9.01
CA LYS A 58 -1.61 11.23 8.68
C LYS A 58 -0.98 9.85 8.64
N TYR A 59 0.00 9.67 7.78
CA TYR A 59 0.86 8.48 7.82
C TYR A 59 2.34 8.86 7.90
N VAL A 60 3.13 7.95 8.46
CA VAL A 60 4.59 8.02 8.52
C VAL A 60 5.13 6.68 8.02
N THR A 61 6.21 6.73 7.24
CA THR A 61 6.91 5.55 6.74
C THR A 61 8.39 5.64 7.09
N SER A 62 8.99 4.51 7.45
CA SER A 62 10.44 4.36 7.56
C SER A 62 10.86 2.96 7.16
N GLY A 63 12.03 2.81 6.55
CA GLY A 63 12.44 1.51 6.05
C GLY A 63 13.74 1.51 5.27
N THR A 64 13.95 0.42 4.54
CA THR A 64 15.12 0.20 3.69
C THR A 64 14.69 -0.23 2.30
N LEU A 65 15.26 0.41 1.29
CA LEU A 65 15.21 -0.02 -0.10
C LEU A 65 16.55 -0.66 -0.47
N VAL A 66 16.52 -1.84 -1.06
CA VAL A 66 17.71 -2.53 -1.56
C VAL A 66 17.61 -2.63 -3.08
N ALA A 67 18.60 -2.07 -3.77
CA ALA A 67 18.77 -2.19 -5.21
C ALA A 67 19.91 -3.16 -5.52
N SER A 68 19.70 -4.07 -6.45
CA SER A 68 20.71 -5.04 -6.89
C SER A 68 20.63 -5.32 -8.39
N LEU A 69 21.75 -5.68 -9.00
CA LEU A 69 21.82 -6.08 -10.40
C LEU A 69 21.89 -7.62 -10.48
N PRO A 70 20.99 -8.28 -11.24
CA PRO A 70 21.03 -9.74 -11.41
C PRO A 70 22.40 -10.21 -11.89
N GLY A 71 22.93 -11.26 -11.26
CA GLY A 71 24.25 -11.82 -11.60
C GLY A 71 25.46 -11.06 -11.05
N GLN A 72 25.26 -9.93 -10.35
CA GLN A 72 26.34 -9.22 -9.67
C GLN A 72 26.22 -9.34 -8.14
N PRO A 73 27.34 -9.41 -7.40
CA PRO A 73 27.31 -9.49 -5.93
C PRO A 73 26.96 -8.16 -5.24
N ILE A 74 26.80 -7.08 -6.01
CA ILE A 74 26.66 -5.72 -5.49
C ILE A 74 25.20 -5.44 -5.10
N LYS A 75 25.00 -4.95 -3.88
CA LYS A 75 23.71 -4.48 -3.37
C LYS A 75 23.87 -3.10 -2.78
N VAL A 76 23.07 -2.14 -3.23
CA VAL A 76 23.03 -0.78 -2.69
C VAL A 76 21.80 -0.64 -1.81
N LYS A 77 22.02 -0.26 -0.55
CA LYS A 77 20.94 -0.04 0.42
C LYS A 77 20.70 1.45 0.61
N TYR A 78 19.42 1.82 0.66
CA TYR A 78 18.96 3.16 0.96
C TYR A 78 18.07 3.14 2.20
N ALA A 79 18.28 4.08 3.12
CA ALA A 79 17.29 4.42 4.12
C ALA A 79 16.15 5.20 3.43
N VAL A 80 14.92 4.80 3.71
CA VAL A 80 13.70 5.44 3.21
C VAL A 80 12.94 5.98 4.41
N SER A 81 12.52 7.24 4.35
CA SER A 81 11.58 7.80 5.33
C SER A 81 10.65 8.80 4.67
N GLY A 82 9.46 8.97 5.22
CA GLY A 82 8.49 9.89 4.63
C GLY A 82 7.26 10.06 5.48
N HIS A 83 6.42 11.02 5.08
CA HIS A 83 5.13 11.24 5.72
C HIS A 83 4.15 11.91 4.76
N GLY A 84 2.88 11.82 5.10
CA GLY A 84 1.82 12.38 4.28
C GLY A 84 0.44 12.21 4.91
N THR A 85 -0.58 12.19 4.05
CA THR A 85 -1.96 11.91 4.43
C THR A 85 -2.50 10.68 3.72
N TRP A 86 -3.46 10.02 4.35
CA TRP A 86 -4.11 8.83 3.81
C TRP A 86 -5.64 8.97 3.86
N LYS A 87 -6.31 8.30 2.93
CA LYS A 87 -7.77 8.20 2.89
C LYS A 87 -8.20 6.84 2.34
N LEU A 88 -9.30 6.30 2.85
CA LEU A 88 -9.98 5.15 2.27
C LEU A 88 -11.17 5.61 1.42
N GLU A 89 -11.28 5.09 0.21
CA GLU A 89 -12.42 5.30 -0.68
C GLU A 89 -12.86 3.95 -1.27
N GLY A 90 -13.81 3.29 -0.60
CA GLY A 90 -14.19 1.92 -0.91
C GLY A 90 -12.99 0.97 -0.81
N GLU A 91 -12.70 0.27 -1.91
CA GLU A 91 -11.57 -0.68 -2.02
C GLU A 91 -10.23 0.00 -2.33
N LYS A 92 -10.10 1.29 -2.06
CA LYS A 92 -8.88 2.06 -2.39
C LYS A 92 -8.28 2.73 -1.19
N LEU A 93 -6.96 2.62 -1.08
CA LEU A 93 -6.12 3.43 -0.20
C LEU A 93 -5.46 4.52 -1.03
N ILE A 94 -5.76 5.78 -0.71
CA ILE A 94 -5.20 6.96 -1.35
C ILE A 94 -4.15 7.54 -0.42
N LEU A 95 -2.90 7.59 -0.87
CA LEU A 95 -1.77 8.17 -0.15
C LEU A 95 -1.33 9.46 -0.84
N GLN A 96 -1.23 10.53 -0.08
CA GLN A 96 -0.69 11.81 -0.52
C GLN A 96 0.61 12.08 0.25
N ALA A 97 1.73 11.73 -0.36
CA ALA A 97 3.05 11.98 0.21
C ALA A 97 3.33 13.49 0.26
N LYS A 98 3.68 14.00 1.44
CA LYS A 98 4.18 15.37 1.62
C LYS A 98 5.69 15.42 1.53
N GLN A 99 6.34 14.40 2.06
CA GLN A 99 7.80 14.28 2.02
C GLN A 99 8.19 12.81 1.85
N LEU A 100 9.25 12.60 1.07
CA LEU A 100 9.96 11.34 0.93
C LEU A 100 11.45 11.66 0.90
N THR A 101 12.21 11.00 1.76
CA THR A 101 13.66 11.08 1.86
C THR A 101 14.25 9.71 1.56
N VAL A 102 15.24 9.67 0.67
CA VAL A 102 15.95 8.45 0.30
C VAL A 102 17.46 8.69 0.33
N GLU A 103 18.14 8.03 1.27
CA GLU A 103 19.56 8.24 1.55
C GLU A 103 20.34 6.95 1.35
N ASN A 104 21.44 6.98 0.60
CA ASN A 104 22.31 5.80 0.45
C ASN A 104 23.08 5.59 1.76
N ILE A 105 23.03 4.37 2.30
CA ILE A 105 23.62 4.01 3.61
C ILE A 105 24.71 2.95 3.53
N THR A 106 25.14 2.54 2.33
CA THR A 106 26.16 1.48 2.19
C THR A 106 27.29 1.91 1.28
N HIS A 107 27.02 2.00 -0.02
CA HIS A 107 28.05 2.18 -1.04
C HIS A 107 27.78 3.44 -1.88
N PRO A 108 28.19 4.63 -1.41
CA PRO A 108 28.06 5.86 -2.19
C PRO A 108 28.86 5.83 -3.50
N GLU A 109 29.93 5.04 -3.58
CA GLU A 109 30.74 4.85 -4.79
C GLU A 109 29.96 4.18 -5.94
N TRP A 110 29.08 3.22 -5.62
CA TRP A 110 28.24 2.57 -6.61
C TRP A 110 27.08 3.46 -7.05
N GLU A 111 26.62 4.37 -6.20
CA GLU A 111 25.63 5.39 -6.59
C GLU A 111 26.17 6.29 -7.69
N ALA A 112 27.41 6.77 -7.56
CA ALA A 112 28.03 7.65 -8.56
C ALA A 112 28.24 6.94 -9.91
N MET A 113 28.52 5.63 -9.88
CA MET A 113 28.76 4.84 -11.08
C MET A 113 27.46 4.41 -11.78
N LEU A 114 26.45 3.99 -11.03
CA LEU A 114 25.23 3.37 -11.55
C LEU A 114 24.03 4.34 -11.61
N ASN A 115 24.12 5.48 -10.91
CA ASN A 115 23.06 6.49 -10.78
C ASN A 115 21.70 5.86 -10.44
N LEU A 116 21.66 4.94 -9.47
CA LEU A 116 20.49 4.12 -9.19
C LEU A 116 19.32 4.93 -8.60
N LYS A 117 19.59 6.06 -7.94
CA LYS A 117 18.56 6.98 -7.44
C LYS A 117 17.58 7.44 -8.51
N GLN A 118 17.98 7.49 -9.78
CA GLN A 118 17.09 7.89 -10.87
C GLN A 118 15.91 6.92 -11.07
N TYR A 119 16.07 5.66 -10.68
CA TYR A 119 15.04 4.62 -10.77
C TYR A 119 14.16 4.55 -9.52
N ILE A 120 14.51 5.29 -8.47
CA ILE A 120 13.72 5.37 -7.24
C ILE A 120 12.60 6.40 -7.46
N PRO A 121 11.33 6.03 -7.24
CA PRO A 121 10.23 6.96 -7.37
C PRO A 121 10.42 8.19 -6.49
N LYS A 122 10.25 9.39 -7.07
CA LYS A 122 10.38 10.67 -6.34
C LYS A 122 9.20 10.95 -5.40
N HIS A 123 8.10 10.20 -5.56
CA HIS A 123 6.89 10.33 -4.76
C HIS A 123 6.44 8.95 -4.27
N ALA A 124 6.16 8.83 -2.98
CA ALA A 124 5.59 7.63 -2.36
C ALA A 124 4.05 7.68 -2.28
N GLY A 125 3.42 8.65 -2.95
CA GLY A 125 1.97 8.82 -2.99
C GLY A 125 1.33 8.13 -4.19
N GLY A 126 0.06 7.80 -4.08
CA GLY A 126 -0.69 7.14 -5.14
C GLY A 126 -2.00 6.54 -4.65
N THR A 127 -2.73 5.94 -5.57
CA THR A 127 -3.92 5.13 -5.27
C THR A 127 -3.55 3.66 -5.37
N LEU A 128 -3.82 2.91 -4.31
CA LEU A 128 -3.57 1.49 -4.19
C LEU A 128 -4.91 0.77 -4.01
N ASP A 129 -5.10 -0.33 -4.71
CA ASP A 129 -6.28 -1.16 -4.50
C ASP A 129 -6.05 -2.06 -3.26
N ILE A 130 -7.04 -2.15 -2.40
CA ILE A 130 -7.02 -2.96 -1.19
C ILE A 130 -7.48 -4.35 -1.57
N VAL A 131 -6.54 -5.28 -1.68
CA VAL A 131 -6.82 -6.69 -1.94
C VAL A 131 -7.32 -7.39 -0.66
N ARG A 132 -6.75 -7.00 0.49
CA ARG A 132 -7.15 -7.51 1.80
C ARG A 132 -6.86 -6.47 2.88
N LEU A 133 -7.79 -6.32 3.83
CA LEU A 133 -7.59 -5.54 5.05
C LEU A 133 -8.34 -6.21 6.20
N ASP A 134 -7.59 -6.73 7.16
CA ASP A 134 -8.13 -7.27 8.42
C ASP A 134 -7.25 -6.85 9.61
N GLN A 135 -7.43 -7.50 10.78
CA GLN A 135 -6.71 -7.14 11.99
C GLN A 135 -5.21 -7.42 11.94
N GLN A 136 -4.76 -8.33 11.07
CA GLN A 136 -3.39 -8.85 11.01
C GLN A 136 -2.72 -8.63 9.65
N GLN A 137 -3.50 -8.54 8.57
CA GLN A 137 -3.00 -8.47 7.20
C GLN A 137 -3.56 -7.27 6.43
N LEU A 138 -2.68 -6.62 5.70
CA LEU A 138 -2.99 -5.61 4.71
C LEU A 138 -2.28 -5.99 3.41
N GLN A 139 -3.02 -6.17 2.33
CA GLN A 139 -2.49 -6.45 1.00
C GLN A 139 -2.96 -5.36 0.05
N LEU A 140 -1.99 -4.75 -0.63
CA LEU A 140 -2.23 -3.62 -1.52
C LEU A 140 -1.72 -3.95 -2.92
N LYS A 141 -2.50 -3.60 -3.95
CA LYS A 141 -2.07 -3.66 -5.35
C LYS A 141 -1.73 -2.27 -5.84
N ALA A 142 -0.49 -2.09 -6.28
CA ALA A 142 -0.05 -0.90 -7.00
C ALA A 142 -0.06 -1.18 -8.51
N LYS A 143 -0.46 -0.20 -9.32
CA LYS A 143 -0.52 -0.34 -10.79
C LYS A 143 0.85 -0.64 -11.42
N ASN A 144 1.92 -0.12 -10.81
CA ASN A 144 3.30 -0.21 -11.29
C ASN A 144 4.10 -1.34 -10.63
N LEU A 145 3.48 -2.17 -9.78
CA LEU A 145 4.13 -3.34 -9.19
C LEU A 145 3.50 -4.63 -9.72
N PRO A 146 4.31 -5.60 -10.16
CA PRO A 146 3.80 -6.89 -10.61
C PRO A 146 3.14 -7.67 -9.46
N ASP A 147 3.73 -7.59 -8.26
CA ASP A 147 3.26 -8.27 -7.06
C ASP A 147 2.50 -7.33 -6.13
N ASN A 148 1.73 -7.92 -5.20
CA ASN A 148 1.06 -7.18 -4.13
C ASN A 148 2.08 -6.76 -3.07
N ILE A 149 1.91 -5.56 -2.54
CA ILE A 149 2.58 -5.11 -1.32
C ILE A 149 1.95 -5.90 -0.17
N GLN A 150 2.78 -6.58 0.61
CA GLN A 150 2.38 -7.43 1.71
C GLN A 150 2.71 -6.74 3.02
N CYS A 151 1.71 -6.53 3.88
CA CYS A 151 1.88 -5.91 5.17
C CYS A 151 1.29 -6.79 6.29
N HIS A 152 2.01 -6.84 7.40
CA HIS A 152 1.57 -7.51 8.63
C HIS A 152 1.50 -6.51 9.77
N ARG A 153 0.60 -6.75 10.72
CA ARG A 153 0.50 -5.89 11.90
C ARG A 153 1.81 -5.96 12.70
N GLY A 154 2.39 -4.78 12.96
CA GLY A 154 3.61 -4.62 13.78
C GLY A 154 3.33 -4.18 15.21
#